data_AF-A0A8H7ZE74-F1
#
_entry.id   AF-A0A8H7ZE74-F1
#
_cell.length_a   1.000
_cell.length_b   1.000
_cell.length_c   1.000
_cell.angle_alpha   90.00
_cell.angle_beta   90.00
_cell.angle_gamma   90.00
#
_symmetry.space_group_name_H-M   'P 1'
#
loop_
_entity.id
_entity.type
_entity.pdbx_description
1 polymer ?
#
loop_
_entity_poly.entity_id
_entity_poly.type
_entity_poly.pdbx_seq_one_letter_code
_entity_poly.pdbx_strand_id
1 'polypeptide(L)'
;MAGRSHKGSASESETPSRHYNRDRDGQQNPTTSSSRTSQKAKNQQALQQQQSFLQKHINSNGPKDKPKIDPLDFERLDEATLLRYKGRYNINLPRPESLNSDILNSEIGKKTFSKRNQAGRLQRAGLNTEHRVSKAEFANHLKSHFMGLQAKENDIITGFLYKVKHQNKEFKLTFQ
;
A
#
# COMPACT_ATOMS: atom_id res chain seq x y z
N MET A 1 5.95 -20.09 46.84
CA MET A 1 6.79 -19.26 45.95
C MET A 1 5.90 -18.24 45.27
N ALA A 2 6.10 -16.95 45.55
CA ALA A 2 5.28 -15.86 45.02
C ALA A 2 5.89 -15.32 43.71
N GLY A 3 5.10 -15.30 42.64
CA GLY A 3 5.49 -14.78 41.32
C GLY A 3 5.38 -13.26 41.24
N ARG A 4 6.44 -12.62 40.77
CA ARG A 4 6.63 -11.16 40.63
C ARG A 4 5.63 -10.53 39.64
N SER A 5 5.09 -9.38 40.04
CA SER A 5 4.30 -8.47 39.20
C SER A 5 5.21 -7.55 38.37
N HIS A 6 5.01 -7.50 37.05
CA HIS A 6 5.69 -6.58 36.15
C HIS A 6 5.03 -5.18 36.22
N LYS A 7 5.73 -4.23 36.86
CA LYS A 7 5.51 -2.79 36.70
C LYS A 7 6.56 -2.25 35.72
N GLY A 8 6.15 -1.57 34.67
CA GLY A 8 7.06 -0.81 33.82
C GLY A 8 6.43 -0.31 32.52
N SER A 9 5.91 0.91 32.55
CA SER A 9 5.83 1.84 31.41
C SER A 9 5.33 3.19 31.94
N ALA A 10 6.25 3.96 32.51
CA ALA A 10 6.04 5.39 32.73
C ALA A 10 6.65 6.12 31.53
N SER A 11 5.78 6.71 30.70
CA SER A 11 6.21 7.60 29.62
C SER A 11 6.21 9.01 30.20
N GLU A 12 7.40 9.52 30.52
CA GLU A 12 7.59 10.89 30.99
C GLU A 12 7.54 11.82 29.77
N SER A 13 6.62 12.79 29.81
CA SER A 13 6.63 13.93 28.91
C SER A 13 6.75 15.18 29.76
N GLU A 14 7.98 15.68 29.90
CA GLU A 14 8.28 16.92 30.61
C GLU A 14 7.83 18.12 29.77
N THR A 15 7.01 19.00 30.36
CA THR A 15 6.76 20.35 29.83
C THR A 15 7.41 21.37 30.75
N PRO A 16 8.16 22.37 30.24
CA PRO A 16 8.91 23.30 31.07
C PRO A 16 7.97 24.40 31.59
N SER A 17 7.64 24.35 32.89
CA SER A 17 6.89 25.43 33.55
C SER A 17 7.86 26.44 34.17
N ARG A 18 7.86 27.67 33.63
CA ARG A 18 8.65 28.81 34.11
C ARG A 18 8.19 29.21 35.52
N HIS A 19 9.06 29.07 36.51
CA HIS A 19 8.85 29.58 37.87
C HIS A 19 9.18 31.07 37.94
N TYR A 20 8.17 31.92 38.15
CA TYR A 20 8.37 33.22 38.78
C TYR A 20 7.98 33.08 40.26
N ASN A 21 8.96 33.26 41.15
CA ASN A 21 8.72 33.36 42.58
C ASN A 21 8.15 34.75 42.88
N ARG A 22 6.96 34.80 43.49
CA ARG A 22 6.48 35.97 44.21
C ARG A 22 5.85 35.51 45.51
N ASP A 23 6.46 35.98 46.59
CA ASP A 23 6.04 35.77 47.97
C ASP A 23 4.56 36.11 48.21
N ARG A 24 3.89 35.30 49.02
CA ARG A 24 3.08 35.81 50.14
C ARG A 24 2.67 34.74 51.16
N ASP A 25 2.85 35.19 52.38
CA ASP A 25 2.51 34.67 53.70
C ASP A 25 1.02 34.34 53.89
N GLY A 26 0.71 33.46 54.86
CA GLY A 26 -0.61 33.41 55.49
C GLY A 26 -1.52 32.19 55.22
N GLN A 27 -1.48 31.25 56.17
CA GLN A 27 -2.64 30.63 56.85
C GLN A 27 -3.71 29.80 56.11
N GLN A 28 -3.95 28.63 56.72
CA GLN A 28 -5.21 27.87 56.86
C GLN A 28 -5.62 26.93 55.72
N ASN A 29 -5.66 25.64 56.09
CA ASN A 29 -6.46 24.60 55.44
C ASN A 29 -7.88 25.12 55.15
N PRO A 30 -8.45 24.68 54.02
CA PRO A 30 -9.55 23.76 54.20
C PRO A 30 -9.24 22.42 53.54
N THR A 31 -9.55 21.39 54.31
CA THR A 31 -9.81 20.01 53.88
C THR A 31 -10.63 19.99 52.59
N THR A 32 -9.96 19.96 51.44
CA THR A 32 -10.59 19.58 50.18
C THR A 32 -10.53 18.05 50.10
N SER A 33 -11.60 17.43 50.61
CA SER A 33 -11.99 16.07 50.24
C SER A 33 -12.32 16.04 48.76
N SER A 34 -11.28 16.12 47.92
CA SER A 34 -11.38 15.92 46.48
C SER A 34 -11.70 14.44 46.25
N SER A 35 -13.00 14.16 46.31
CA SER A 35 -13.72 13.04 45.77
C SER A 35 -12.87 12.26 44.77
N ARG A 36 -12.38 11.06 45.17
CA ARG A 36 -11.76 10.07 44.26
C ARG A 36 -12.63 9.82 43.01
N THR A 37 -13.93 10.08 43.12
CA THR A 37 -14.95 10.06 42.07
C THR A 37 -14.74 11.16 41.01
N SER A 38 -14.31 12.36 41.40
CA SER A 38 -14.06 13.50 40.47
C SER A 38 -12.83 13.30 39.58
N GLN A 39 -11.75 12.71 40.10
CA GLN A 39 -10.55 12.37 39.31
C GLN A 39 -10.84 11.24 38.31
N LYS A 40 -11.66 10.27 38.70
CA LYS A 40 -12.12 9.19 37.80
C LYS A 40 -12.92 9.74 36.62
N ALA A 41 -13.80 10.72 36.87
CA ALA A 41 -14.60 11.38 35.84
C ALA A 41 -13.73 12.18 34.84
N LYS A 42 -12.74 12.94 35.33
CA LYS A 42 -11.79 13.66 34.47
C LYS A 42 -10.96 12.73 33.59
N ASN A 43 -10.45 11.63 34.14
CA ASN A 43 -9.71 10.64 33.35
C ASN A 43 -10.58 9.97 32.29
N GLN A 44 -11.85 9.68 32.61
CA GLN A 44 -12.78 9.10 31.65
C GLN A 44 -13.11 10.07 30.49
N GLN A 45 -13.28 11.36 30.80
CA GLN A 45 -13.46 12.40 29.78
C GLN A 45 -12.22 12.60 28.91
N ALA A 46 -11.02 12.63 29.51
CA ALA A 46 -9.76 12.71 28.77
C ALA A 46 -9.57 11.51 27.82
N LEU A 47 -9.94 10.30 28.27
CA LEU A 47 -9.90 9.09 27.43
C LEU A 47 -10.87 9.17 26.24
N GLN A 48 -12.08 9.69 26.46
CA GLN A 48 -13.07 9.91 25.38
C GLN A 48 -12.60 10.98 24.37
N GLN A 49 -11.99 12.06 24.85
CA GLN A 49 -11.40 13.08 23.98
C GLN A 49 -10.25 12.49 23.15
N GLN A 50 -9.41 11.64 23.75
CA GLN A 50 -8.33 10.96 23.02
C GLN A 50 -8.88 10.00 21.96
N GLN A 51 -9.90 9.20 22.28
CA GLN A 51 -10.52 8.29 21.29
C GLN A 51 -11.18 9.04 20.13
N SER A 52 -11.89 10.14 20.41
CA SER A 52 -12.50 10.95 19.36
C SER A 52 -11.46 11.69 18.51
N PHE A 53 -10.32 12.09 19.08
CA PHE A 53 -9.17 12.63 18.34
C PHE A 53 -8.54 11.57 17.44
N LEU A 54 -8.31 10.36 17.95
CA LEU A 54 -7.78 9.25 17.17
C LEU A 54 -8.74 8.83 16.04
N GLN A 55 -10.05 8.81 16.26
CA GLN A 55 -11.02 8.52 15.19
C GLN A 55 -11.04 9.58 14.08
N LYS A 56 -10.78 10.85 14.41
CA LYS A 56 -10.73 11.94 13.42
C LYS A 56 -9.43 11.97 12.62
N HIS A 57 -8.32 11.51 13.22
CA HIS A 57 -6.98 11.67 12.64
C HIS A 57 -6.32 10.35 12.22
N ILE A 58 -6.86 9.19 12.63
CA ILE A 58 -6.47 7.88 12.08
C ILE A 58 -7.41 7.59 10.90
N ASN A 59 -6.97 7.98 9.71
CA ASN A 59 -7.54 7.45 8.49
C ASN A 59 -7.01 6.02 8.32
N SER A 60 -7.91 5.04 8.32
CA SER A 60 -7.56 3.65 8.09
C SER A 60 -6.90 3.52 6.71
N ASN A 61 -5.64 3.08 6.68
CA ASN A 61 -4.89 2.75 5.46
C ASN A 61 -4.95 1.24 5.17
N GLY A 62 -6.01 0.58 5.61
CA GLY A 62 -6.20 -0.83 5.43
C GLY A 62 -6.37 -1.17 3.94
N PRO A 63 -6.04 -2.41 3.54
CA PRO A 63 -6.21 -2.85 2.15
C PRO A 63 -7.68 -2.83 1.70
N LYS A 64 -8.62 -2.79 2.65
CA LYS A 64 -10.07 -2.68 2.40
C LYS A 64 -10.55 -1.24 2.22
N ASP A 65 -9.76 -0.24 2.62
CA ASP A 65 -10.13 1.18 2.52
C ASP A 65 -9.86 1.75 1.13
N LYS A 66 -9.04 1.06 0.32
CA LYS A 66 -8.88 1.38 -1.09
C LYS A 66 -10.15 0.94 -1.83
N PRO A 67 -10.74 1.80 -2.69
CA PRO A 67 -11.86 1.40 -3.51
C PRO A 67 -11.46 0.21 -4.38
N LYS A 68 -12.38 -0.76 -4.50
CA LYS A 68 -12.18 -1.89 -5.41
C LYS A 68 -12.02 -1.33 -6.83
N ILE A 69 -10.92 -1.72 -7.47
CA ILE A 69 -10.65 -1.33 -8.85
C ILE A 69 -11.66 -2.03 -9.76
N ASP A 70 -12.25 -1.29 -10.69
CA ASP A 70 -13.10 -1.87 -11.73
C ASP A 70 -12.24 -2.83 -12.58
N PRO A 71 -12.65 -4.11 -12.75
CA PRO A 71 -11.89 -5.07 -13.55
C PRO A 71 -11.68 -4.64 -15.02
N LEU A 72 -12.51 -3.74 -15.55
CA LEU A 72 -12.36 -3.21 -16.91
C LEU A 72 -11.46 -1.96 -17.01
N ASP A 73 -10.97 -1.46 -15.88
CA ASP A 73 -10.04 -0.33 -15.81
C ASP A 73 -8.58 -0.83 -15.82
N PHE A 74 -8.06 -1.06 -17.03
CA PHE A 74 -6.71 -1.56 -17.25
C PHE A 74 -5.60 -0.59 -16.79
N GLU A 75 -5.89 0.71 -16.65
CA GLU A 75 -4.88 1.69 -16.21
C GLU A 75 -4.59 1.57 -14.72
N ARG A 76 -5.62 1.27 -13.93
CA ARG A 76 -5.52 1.06 -12.48
C ARG A 76 -4.96 -0.30 -12.11
N LEU A 77 -4.96 -1.27 -13.03
CA LEU A 77 -4.35 -2.58 -12.79
C LEU A 77 -2.83 -2.47 -12.57
N ASP A 78 -2.31 -3.41 -11.78
CA ASP A 78 -0.88 -3.53 -11.53
C ASP A 78 -0.13 -3.91 -12.81
N GLU A 79 1.08 -3.35 -13.00
CA GLU A 79 1.93 -3.65 -14.16
C GLU A 79 2.22 -5.15 -14.28
N ALA A 80 2.43 -5.84 -13.15
CA ALA A 80 2.64 -7.28 -13.12
C ALA A 80 1.44 -8.06 -13.70
N THR A 81 0.22 -7.61 -13.42
CA THR A 81 -1.00 -8.22 -13.97
C THR A 81 -1.10 -8.01 -15.47
N LEU A 82 -0.80 -6.79 -15.95
CA LEU A 82 -0.78 -6.48 -17.37
C LEU A 82 0.30 -7.30 -18.12
N LEU A 83 1.48 -7.50 -17.53
CA LEU A 83 2.54 -8.34 -18.09
C LEU A 83 2.17 -9.83 -18.11
N ARG A 84 1.49 -10.34 -17.08
CA ARG A 84 0.96 -11.71 -17.07
C ARG A 84 -0.08 -11.91 -18.17
N TYR A 85 -0.95 -10.94 -18.40
CA TYR A 85 -1.91 -10.98 -19.49
C TYR A 85 -1.20 -11.02 -20.85
N LYS A 86 -0.24 -10.12 -21.07
CA LYS A 86 0.61 -10.12 -22.27
C LYS A 86 1.26 -11.49 -22.52
N GLY A 87 1.87 -12.09 -21.49
CA GLY A 87 2.51 -13.40 -21.59
C GLY A 87 1.52 -14.55 -21.87
N ARG A 88 0.32 -14.49 -21.30
CA ARG A 88 -0.72 -15.51 -21.53
C ARG A 88 -1.22 -15.54 -22.98
N TYR A 89 -1.33 -14.37 -23.61
CA TYR A 89 -1.84 -14.22 -24.98
C TYR A 89 -0.72 -14.00 -26.01
N ASN A 90 0.55 -14.09 -25.61
CA ASN A 90 1.72 -13.87 -26.45
C ASN A 90 1.65 -12.58 -27.31
N ILE A 91 1.18 -11.49 -26.69
CA ILE A 91 1.01 -10.21 -27.39
C ILE A 91 2.39 -9.56 -27.61
N ASN A 92 2.71 -9.24 -28.86
CA ASN A 92 3.98 -8.60 -29.26
C ASN A 92 4.01 -7.10 -28.93
N LEU A 93 3.92 -6.76 -27.64
CA LEU A 93 4.10 -5.39 -27.16
C LEU A 93 5.43 -5.23 -26.38
N PRO A 94 6.14 -4.10 -26.50
CA PRO A 94 7.25 -3.78 -25.62
C PRO A 94 6.81 -3.71 -24.15
N ARG A 95 7.77 -3.87 -23.24
CA ARG A 95 7.52 -3.66 -21.81
C ARG A 95 7.26 -2.17 -21.56
N PRO A 96 6.25 -1.80 -20.75
CA PRO A 96 6.01 -0.40 -20.43
C PRO A 96 7.19 0.23 -19.68
N GLU A 97 7.39 1.53 -19.86
CA GLU A 97 8.45 2.25 -19.14
C GLU A 97 8.14 2.36 -17.64
N SER A 98 9.17 2.15 -16.83
CA SER A 98 9.13 2.34 -15.38
C SER A 98 9.82 3.66 -15.05
N LEU A 99 9.28 4.45 -14.13
CA LEU A 99 9.80 5.77 -13.73
C LEU A 99 11.32 5.85 -13.51
N ASN A 100 11.96 4.75 -13.09
CA ASN A 100 13.41 4.68 -12.89
C ASN A 100 14.24 4.65 -14.21
N SER A 101 13.60 4.56 -15.37
CA SER A 101 14.27 4.58 -16.67
C SER A 101 14.90 5.92 -17.01
N ASP A 102 14.47 7.02 -16.38
CA ASP A 102 15.00 8.36 -16.65
C ASP A 102 16.44 8.56 -16.16
N ILE A 103 16.81 7.92 -15.06
CA ILE A 103 18.21 7.92 -14.59
C ILE A 103 19.12 7.28 -15.64
N LEU A 104 18.64 6.22 -16.30
CA LEU A 104 19.37 5.53 -17.37
C LEU A 104 19.33 6.29 -18.72
N ASN A 105 18.47 7.31 -18.84
CA ASN A 105 18.41 8.19 -20.02
C ASN A 105 19.34 9.41 -19.92
N SER A 106 19.83 9.73 -18.71
CA SER A 106 20.82 10.78 -18.50
C SER A 106 22.15 10.48 -19.23
N GLU A 107 22.98 11.51 -19.44
CA GLU A 107 24.30 11.37 -20.08
C GLU A 107 25.21 10.35 -19.37
N ILE A 108 25.08 10.23 -18.05
CA ILE A 108 25.79 9.22 -17.27
C ILE A 108 25.15 7.84 -17.42
N GLY A 109 23.82 7.78 -17.48
CA GLY A 109 23.03 6.56 -17.69
C GLY A 109 23.30 5.88 -19.04
N LYS A 110 23.52 6.65 -20.11
CA LYS A 110 23.82 6.13 -21.47
C LYS A 110 25.07 5.25 -21.52
N LYS A 111 26.05 5.50 -20.65
CA LYS A 111 27.30 4.73 -20.59
C LYS A 111 27.18 3.44 -19.76
N THR A 112 26.08 3.27 -19.02
CA THR A 112 25.88 2.11 -18.14
C THR A 112 25.65 0.82 -18.94
N PHE A 113 26.09 -0.30 -18.35
CA PHE A 113 25.90 -1.64 -18.92
C PHE A 113 24.42 -1.95 -19.19
N SER A 114 23.53 -1.55 -18.26
CA SER A 114 22.08 -1.78 -18.36
C SER A 114 21.48 -1.17 -19.62
N LYS A 115 21.87 0.07 -19.99
CA LYS A 115 21.35 0.75 -21.19
C LYS A 115 21.86 0.11 -22.48
N ARG A 116 23.15 -0.23 -22.52
CA ARG A 116 23.77 -0.89 -23.69
C ARG A 116 23.17 -2.28 -23.95
N ASN A 117 22.95 -3.05 -22.91
CA ASN A 117 22.35 -4.38 -23.01
C ASN A 117 20.86 -4.31 -23.41
N GLN A 118 20.12 -3.32 -22.89
CA GLN A 118 18.74 -3.09 -23.28
C GLN A 118 18.61 -2.75 -24.78
N ALA A 119 19.47 -1.88 -25.30
CA ALA A 119 19.48 -1.52 -26.73
C ALA A 119 19.76 -2.75 -27.62
N GLY A 120 20.72 -3.59 -27.25
CA GLY A 120 21.01 -4.83 -27.98
C GLY A 120 19.85 -5.84 -27.94
N ARG A 121 19.15 -5.95 -26.81
CA ARG A 121 17.94 -6.80 -26.70
C ARG A 121 16.78 -6.29 -27.54
N LEU A 122 16.57 -4.97 -27.58
CA LEU A 122 15.51 -4.35 -28.38
C LEU A 122 15.76 -4.52 -29.88
N GLN A 123 17.00 -4.29 -30.34
CA GLN A 123 17.39 -4.53 -31.74
C GLN A 123 17.17 -5.98 -32.17
N ARG A 124 17.54 -6.96 -31.34
CA ARG A 124 17.32 -8.39 -31.63
C ARG A 124 15.84 -8.78 -31.69
N ALA A 125 14.97 -8.02 -31.01
CA ALA A 125 13.53 -8.22 -31.04
C ALA A 125 12.86 -7.48 -32.22
N GLY A 126 13.62 -6.84 -33.12
CA GLY A 126 13.08 -6.02 -34.21
C GLY A 126 12.36 -4.76 -33.73
N LEU A 127 12.55 -4.39 -32.46
CA LEU A 127 11.93 -3.21 -31.86
C LEU A 127 12.93 -2.06 -31.84
N ASN A 128 12.57 -0.96 -32.49
CA ASN A 128 13.33 0.28 -32.42
C ASN A 128 13.27 0.84 -30.99
N THR A 129 14.40 1.35 -30.51
CA THR A 129 14.56 2.00 -29.19
C THR A 129 13.64 3.23 -29.00
N GLU A 130 13.01 3.69 -30.09
CA GLU A 130 12.04 4.79 -30.12
C GLU A 130 10.62 4.36 -29.77
N HIS A 131 10.30 3.07 -29.74
CA HIS A 131 8.95 2.58 -29.44
C HIS A 131 8.82 2.26 -27.95
N ARG A 132 9.04 3.29 -27.13
CA ARG A 132 8.74 3.27 -25.71
C ARG A 132 7.23 3.42 -25.55
N VAL A 133 6.63 2.59 -24.71
CA VAL A 133 5.18 2.60 -24.49
C VAL A 133 4.94 2.94 -23.03
N SER A 134 4.15 3.97 -22.80
CA SER A 134 3.72 4.34 -21.45
C SER A 134 2.82 3.26 -20.85
N LYS A 135 2.68 3.23 -19.52
CA LYS A 135 1.74 2.30 -18.87
C LYS A 135 0.31 2.48 -19.41
N ALA A 136 -0.11 3.72 -19.65
CA ALA A 136 -1.45 4.03 -20.16
C ALA A 136 -1.66 3.49 -21.59
N GLU A 137 -0.72 3.72 -22.49
CA GLU A 137 -0.77 3.16 -23.85
C GLU A 137 -0.75 1.63 -23.82
N PHE A 138 0.13 1.03 -23.01
CA PHE A 138 0.19 -0.42 -22.84
C PHE A 138 -1.14 -0.98 -22.35
N ALA A 139 -1.76 -0.36 -21.34
CA ALA A 139 -3.07 -0.73 -20.83
C ALA A 139 -4.16 -0.61 -21.90
N ASN A 140 -4.15 0.45 -22.70
CA ASN A 140 -5.10 0.66 -23.79
C ASN A 140 -4.98 -0.39 -24.90
N HIS A 141 -3.76 -0.76 -25.30
CA HIS A 141 -3.56 -1.85 -26.25
C HIS A 141 -4.09 -3.19 -25.73
N LEU A 142 -3.85 -3.50 -24.46
CA LEU A 142 -4.36 -4.72 -23.83
C LEU A 142 -5.89 -4.68 -23.71
N LYS A 143 -6.47 -3.52 -23.39
CA LYS A 143 -7.92 -3.32 -23.34
C LYS A 143 -8.56 -3.56 -24.71
N SER A 144 -8.00 -2.99 -25.78
CA SER A 144 -8.47 -3.21 -27.15
C SER A 144 -8.41 -4.69 -27.54
N HIS A 145 -7.31 -5.37 -27.22
CA HIS A 145 -7.20 -6.82 -27.43
C HIS A 145 -8.26 -7.59 -26.65
N PHE A 146 -8.45 -7.26 -25.37
CA PHE A 146 -9.45 -7.91 -24.52
C PHE A 146 -10.88 -7.74 -25.06
N MET A 147 -11.24 -6.55 -25.54
CA MET A 147 -12.55 -6.28 -26.12
C MET A 147 -12.79 -7.02 -27.44
N GLY A 148 -11.73 -7.36 -28.16
CA GLY A 148 -11.82 -8.16 -29.39
C GLY A 148 -11.94 -9.67 -29.16
N LEU A 149 -11.79 -10.16 -27.92
CA LEU A 149 -11.90 -11.59 -27.63
C LEU A 149 -13.37 -12.04 -27.67
N GLN A 150 -13.62 -13.12 -28.41
CA GLN A 150 -14.94 -13.76 -28.40
C GLN A 150 -15.14 -14.52 -27.09
N ALA A 151 -16.09 -14.04 -26.27
CA ALA A 151 -16.46 -14.68 -25.02
C ALA A 151 -17.58 -15.70 -25.25
N LYS A 152 -17.29 -16.99 -25.02
CA LYS A 152 -18.30 -18.04 -24.94
C LYS A 152 -18.69 -18.24 -23.48
N GLU A 153 -19.84 -17.71 -23.09
CA GLU A 153 -20.29 -17.67 -21.69
C GLU A 153 -20.27 -19.06 -21.02
N ASN A 154 -20.83 -20.08 -21.70
CA ASN A 154 -20.87 -21.44 -21.18
C ASN A 154 -19.47 -21.99 -20.83
N ASP A 155 -18.49 -21.77 -21.71
CA ASP A 155 -17.11 -22.24 -21.49
C ASP A 155 -16.44 -21.46 -20.34
N ILE A 156 -16.71 -20.16 -20.24
CA ILE A 156 -16.15 -19.29 -19.21
C ILE A 156 -16.69 -19.66 -17.83
N ILE A 157 -18.02 -19.80 -17.70
CA ILE A 157 -18.67 -20.12 -16.42
C ILE A 157 -18.22 -21.51 -15.95
N THR A 158 -18.32 -22.52 -16.81
CA THR A 158 -17.94 -23.90 -16.45
C THR A 158 -16.46 -23.99 -16.09
N GLY A 159 -15.57 -23.36 -16.88
CA GLY A 159 -14.14 -23.31 -16.60
C GLY A 159 -13.81 -22.58 -15.31
N PHE A 160 -14.50 -21.48 -15.01
CA PHE A 160 -14.32 -20.75 -13.75
C PHE A 160 -14.74 -21.59 -12.54
N LEU A 161 -15.96 -22.14 -12.55
CA LEU A 161 -16.45 -22.98 -11.45
C LEU A 161 -15.54 -24.18 -11.22
N TYR A 162 -15.10 -24.83 -12.29
CA TYR A 162 -14.18 -25.95 -12.20
C TYR A 162 -12.86 -25.53 -11.54
N LYS A 163 -12.25 -24.44 -12.00
CA LYS A 163 -10.96 -23.97 -11.49
C LYS A 163 -11.04 -23.55 -10.02
N VAL A 164 -12.09 -22.83 -9.62
CA VAL A 164 -12.28 -22.41 -8.22
C VAL A 164 -12.52 -23.62 -7.32
N LYS A 165 -13.36 -24.57 -7.74
CA LYS A 165 -13.66 -25.79 -6.97
C LYS A 165 -12.45 -26.71 -6.79
N HIS A 166 -11.53 -26.74 -7.76
CA HIS A 166 -10.37 -27.63 -7.76
C HIS A 166 -9.04 -26.93 -7.45
N GLN A 167 -9.05 -25.64 -7.08
CA GLN A 167 -7.86 -24.85 -6.82
C GLN A 167 -6.92 -25.47 -5.77
N ASN A 168 -7.47 -26.20 -4.79
CA ASN A 168 -6.72 -26.87 -3.73
C ASN A 168 -6.27 -28.30 -4.09
N LYS A 169 -6.68 -28.81 -5.25
CA LYS A 169 -6.38 -30.17 -5.73
C LYS A 169 -5.33 -30.19 -6.84
N GLU A 170 -4.97 -29.04 -7.41
CA GLU A 170 -3.85 -28.94 -8.33
C GLU A 170 -2.54 -29.22 -7.57
N PHE A 171 -1.99 -30.41 -7.77
CA PHE A 171 -0.67 -30.77 -7.31
C PHE A 171 0.37 -29.90 -8.01
N LYS A 172 1.00 -28.98 -7.28
CA LYS A 172 2.08 -28.13 -7.80
C LYS A 172 3.42 -28.84 -7.68
N LEU A 173 3.74 -29.68 -8.67
CA LEU A 173 5.14 -29.90 -9.05
C LEU A 173 5.46 -28.90 -10.17
N THR A 174 6.10 -27.79 -9.82
CA THR A 174 6.65 -26.86 -10.81
C THR A 174 8.14 -26.72 -10.54
N PHE A 175 8.95 -27.34 -11.39
CA PHE A 175 10.35 -26.97 -11.57
C PHE A 175 10.37 -25.76 -12.51
N GLN A 176 10.87 -24.62 -12.04
CA GLN A 176 11.31 -23.51 -12.88
C GLN A 176 12.83 -23.51 -12.93
#